data_AF-A0A412D640-F1
#
_entry.id   AF-A0A412D640-F1
#
_cell.length_a   1.000
_cell.length_b   1.000
_cell.length_c   1.000
_cell.angle_alpha   90.00
_cell.angle_beta   90.00
_cell.angle_gamma   90.00
#
_symmetry.space_group_name_H-M   'P 1'
#
loop_
_entity.id
_entity.type
_entity.pdbx_description
1 polymer ?
#
loop_
_entity_poly.entity_id
_entity_poly.type
_entity_poly.pdbx_seq_one_letter_code
_entity_poly.pdbx_strand_id
1 'polypeptide(L)'
;MKKNKILILLVIGLSLGSCVQTDDEAFSPEPTVKGGEKSITAICAVTATTRTSLNASMNVVWTQNDEIRLFGTSTPNGAVYTTAANSVRTAVFDPVDASVDDAIRYAIYPASAASGSQLEGTTLAVDFSALAGQKWMGAFNADSEISSLPMAAVSDGEAFSFKNLCGGVRIQLTDYQLMGISIKSVAVRGNDGEQVSGIADVNAADGIVSLRKSSTPSAAATALVTCDTSVPLSADNNPSAHTDFVLFLPAVNYTKGLTFVITDAAGRIYEQATPGAFTIEAGVVKPMELLPVTLYYGKANCYRTASAGTLEIDVTPYYSLAGDYTYENRPRVNVNGELVDKAVSATVLWTQTNSSSSGDVLSAVPALEGTTLKVPVSGVKGNALVAIRDASGKNVWSFHIWVTEASDLTYINEERGTFKMMDRNLGATSVTPKDQNAYGAWYQWGRKDPFPRPLDIVRSSATTVDNKELTANATTSAEVGTVSYTISNPDIRIFSANDWHNEWRNNGLWGNSDGLTKNVKTVYDPCPEGYCVPDQNCYQGFTFTSKTECDNNYGHLFVIDGSQTSYFPTGGYLDKGANKIAYQEYRGYQWTSNPGTTGAYYFYYNNANLNFTGLDRASAASVRCVKIE
;
A
#
# COMPACT_ATOMS: atom_id res chain seq x y z
N MET A 1 23.53 15.19 61.51
CA MET A 1 22.60 14.44 60.63
C MET A 1 23.38 13.92 59.43
N LYS A 2 23.36 12.60 59.19
CA LYS A 2 24.15 11.91 58.17
C LYS A 2 23.83 12.46 56.77
N LYS A 3 24.84 12.99 56.06
CA LYS A 3 24.74 13.37 54.64
C LYS A 3 25.10 12.15 53.79
N ASN A 4 24.11 11.53 53.17
CA ASN A 4 24.33 10.55 52.10
C ASN A 4 24.83 11.28 50.86
N LYS A 5 25.99 10.88 50.35
CA LYS A 5 26.47 11.26 49.01
C LYS A 5 25.75 10.36 48.00
N ILE A 6 24.85 10.93 47.20
CA ILE A 6 24.34 10.30 45.99
C ILE A 6 25.28 10.71 44.85
N LEU A 7 25.99 9.72 44.32
CA LEU A 7 26.82 9.84 43.13
C LEU A 7 25.86 9.81 41.92
N ILE A 8 25.84 10.89 41.13
CA ILE A 8 25.09 10.96 39.88
C ILE A 8 25.85 10.10 38.85
N LEU A 9 25.29 8.93 38.52
CA LEU A 9 25.71 8.16 37.36
C LEU A 9 25.08 8.77 36.11
N LEU A 10 25.93 9.26 35.21
CA LEU A 10 25.59 9.62 33.85
C LEU A 10 25.33 8.31 33.07
N VAL A 11 24.06 7.95 32.84
CA VAL A 11 23.71 6.81 31.99
C VAL A 11 23.70 7.30 30.54
N ILE A 12 24.81 7.07 29.85
CA ILE A 12 24.84 7.05 28.39
C ILE A 12 24.17 5.74 27.97
N GLY A 13 22.94 5.82 27.48
CA GLY A 13 22.26 4.70 26.83
C GLY A 13 22.91 4.41 25.48
N LEU A 14 24.00 3.63 25.49
CA LEU A 14 24.49 2.94 24.31
C LEU A 14 23.42 1.92 23.88
N SER A 15 22.78 2.15 22.75
CA SER A 15 22.01 1.14 22.03
C SER A 15 22.99 0.08 21.51
N LEU A 16 23.29 -0.91 22.35
CA LEU A 16 23.86 -2.16 21.91
C LEU A 16 22.82 -2.81 21.00
N GLY A 17 23.11 -2.86 19.70
CA GLY A 17 22.40 -3.71 18.78
C GLY A 17 22.40 -5.12 19.35
N SER A 18 21.22 -5.64 19.65
CA SER A 18 21.04 -7.06 19.87
C SER A 18 21.37 -7.73 18.55
N CYS A 19 22.60 -8.19 18.39
CA CYS A 19 22.86 -9.37 17.59
C CYS A 19 21.93 -10.45 18.17
N VAL A 20 20.84 -10.74 17.47
CA VAL A 20 20.17 -12.02 17.66
C VAL A 20 21.20 -13.03 17.20
N GLN A 21 21.96 -13.55 18.16
CA GLN A 21 22.66 -14.80 18.01
C GLN A 21 21.57 -15.78 17.62
N THR A 22 21.59 -16.25 16.37
CA THR A 22 20.78 -17.39 15.97
C THR A 22 21.19 -18.51 16.91
N ASP A 23 20.34 -18.81 17.89
CA ASP A 23 20.41 -20.09 18.57
C ASP A 23 20.25 -21.13 17.46
N ASP A 24 21.36 -21.71 17.03
CA ASP A 24 21.36 -22.97 16.30
C ASP A 24 20.72 -23.97 17.27
N GLU A 25 19.38 -24.08 17.23
CA GLU A 25 18.71 -25.21 17.85
C GLU A 25 19.36 -26.46 17.27
N ALA A 26 20.14 -27.15 18.10
CA ALA A 26 20.68 -28.45 17.79
C ALA A 26 19.49 -29.41 17.63
N PHE A 27 19.02 -29.54 16.39
CA PHE A 27 17.97 -30.49 16.03
C PHE A 27 18.42 -31.90 16.42
N SER A 28 17.53 -32.64 17.10
CA SER A 28 17.76 -34.04 17.43
C SER A 28 18.08 -34.82 16.15
N PRO A 29 19.10 -35.70 16.13
CA PRO A 29 19.40 -36.50 14.94
C PRO A 29 18.20 -37.39 14.60
N GLU A 30 17.71 -37.31 13.36
CA GLU A 30 16.64 -38.19 12.88
C GLU A 30 17.09 -39.66 12.94
N PRO A 31 16.17 -40.61 13.21
CA PRO A 31 16.49 -42.03 13.22
C PRO A 31 17.03 -42.46 11.86
N THR A 32 18.13 -43.23 11.87
CA THR A 32 18.73 -43.76 10.63
C THR A 32 17.78 -44.78 10.00
N VAL A 33 17.17 -44.43 8.87
CA VAL A 33 16.39 -45.35 8.05
C VAL A 33 17.37 -46.17 7.21
N LYS A 34 17.41 -47.50 7.39
CA LYS A 34 18.34 -48.39 6.68
C LYS A 34 17.65 -49.04 5.48
N GLY A 35 18.25 -48.93 4.30
CA GLY A 35 17.83 -49.63 3.08
C GLY A 35 18.58 -50.95 2.84
N GLY A 36 18.23 -51.63 1.76
CA GLY A 36 18.96 -52.80 1.23
C GLY A 36 20.11 -52.41 0.29
N GLU A 37 20.82 -53.39 -0.28
CA GLU A 37 22.04 -53.20 -1.10
C GLU A 37 21.89 -52.30 -2.35
N LYS A 38 20.66 -52.00 -2.77
CA LYS A 38 20.36 -51.17 -3.96
C LYS A 38 19.52 -49.93 -3.66
N SER A 39 19.23 -49.69 -2.38
CA SER A 39 18.45 -48.55 -1.94
C SER A 39 19.31 -47.28 -1.94
N ILE A 40 18.70 -46.12 -2.16
CA ILE A 40 19.37 -44.83 -1.95
C ILE A 40 18.63 -44.03 -0.87
N THR A 41 19.38 -43.19 -0.15
CA THR A 41 18.84 -42.31 0.89
C THR A 41 18.75 -40.89 0.35
N ALA A 42 17.54 -40.38 0.18
CA ALA A 42 17.29 -38.97 -0.08
C ALA A 42 17.40 -38.17 1.23
N ILE A 43 18.16 -37.10 1.18
CA ILE A 43 18.32 -36.11 2.24
C ILE A 43 17.94 -34.77 1.65
N CYS A 44 17.15 -34.02 2.40
CA CYS A 44 16.78 -32.67 2.04
C CYS A 44 17.75 -31.68 2.73
N ALA A 45 18.55 -30.91 1.96
CA ALA A 45 19.55 -29.97 2.51
C ALA A 45 19.01 -28.94 3.54
N VAL A 46 19.70 -28.77 4.68
CA VAL A 46 19.28 -27.92 5.80
C VAL A 46 19.70 -26.47 5.59
N THR A 47 19.02 -25.72 4.72
CA THR A 47 19.06 -24.25 4.77
C THR A 47 17.69 -23.76 5.19
N ALA A 48 17.66 -23.07 6.32
CA ALA A 48 16.47 -22.87 7.15
C ALA A 48 15.44 -21.91 6.56
N THR A 49 15.74 -21.19 5.47
CA THR A 49 14.88 -20.07 5.13
C THR A 49 13.59 -20.46 4.40
N THR A 50 13.51 -21.41 3.45
CA THR A 50 12.35 -21.32 2.51
C THR A 50 12.11 -22.50 1.49
N ARG A 51 12.25 -23.78 1.86
CA ARG A 51 12.19 -24.91 0.90
C ARG A 51 10.77 -25.32 0.43
N THR A 52 10.63 -25.83 -0.80
CA THR A 52 9.40 -25.85 -1.62
C THR A 52 8.40 -27.01 -1.42
N SER A 53 8.44 -27.71 -0.28
CA SER A 53 7.28 -28.43 0.27
C SER A 53 7.48 -28.51 1.79
N LEU A 54 6.44 -28.29 2.59
CA LEU A 54 6.60 -28.11 4.04
C LEU A 54 5.49 -28.82 4.83
N ASN A 55 5.83 -29.42 5.96
CA ASN A 55 4.87 -29.66 7.05
C ASN A 55 4.74 -28.44 7.98
N ALA A 56 3.91 -28.55 9.02
CA ALA A 56 3.69 -27.49 10.03
C ALA A 56 4.97 -27.04 10.77
N SER A 57 6.06 -27.81 10.66
CA SER A 57 7.36 -27.45 11.24
C SER A 57 8.38 -27.03 10.17
N MET A 58 7.91 -26.63 8.99
CA MET A 58 8.72 -26.18 7.86
C MET A 58 9.77 -27.20 7.41
N ASN A 59 9.44 -28.49 7.51
CA ASN A 59 10.29 -29.56 6.96
C ASN A 59 9.74 -30.01 5.60
N VAL A 60 10.63 -30.22 4.63
CA VAL A 60 10.28 -31.07 3.48
C VAL A 60 9.87 -32.43 4.02
N VAL A 61 8.70 -32.91 3.61
CA VAL A 61 8.15 -34.21 4.00
C VAL A 61 8.17 -35.12 2.80
N TRP A 62 8.92 -36.21 2.91
CA TRP A 62 8.76 -37.36 2.03
C TRP A 62 7.58 -38.19 2.50
N THR A 63 6.77 -38.64 1.57
CA THR A 63 5.55 -39.42 1.82
C THR A 63 5.65 -40.80 1.16
N GLN A 64 4.83 -41.73 1.64
CA GLN A 64 4.72 -43.04 1.00
C GLN A 64 4.24 -42.85 -0.45
N ASN A 65 4.87 -43.58 -1.38
CA ASN A 65 4.65 -43.49 -2.83
C ASN A 65 5.26 -42.26 -3.52
N ASP A 66 6.05 -41.43 -2.83
CA ASP A 66 6.91 -40.49 -3.55
C ASP A 66 7.85 -41.27 -4.47
N GLU A 67 8.00 -40.78 -5.69
CA GLU A 67 8.86 -41.37 -6.72
C GLU A 67 9.91 -40.37 -7.18
N ILE A 68 11.15 -40.84 -7.32
CA ILE A 68 12.26 -40.13 -7.94
C ILE A 68 12.72 -40.87 -9.19
N ARG A 69 13.32 -40.16 -10.14
CA ARG A 69 13.98 -40.77 -11.29
C ARG A 69 15.48 -40.57 -11.18
N LEU A 70 16.22 -41.67 -11.14
CA LEU A 70 17.68 -41.69 -11.11
C LEU A 70 18.23 -41.88 -12.53
N PHE A 71 19.28 -41.14 -12.87
CA PHE A 71 19.96 -41.16 -14.16
C PHE A 71 21.45 -41.45 -13.96
N GLY A 72 22.04 -42.14 -14.92
CA GLY A 72 23.47 -42.40 -15.00
C GLY A 72 23.92 -42.40 -16.45
N THR A 73 25.23 -42.36 -16.69
CA THR A 73 25.77 -42.39 -18.05
C THR A 73 25.42 -43.68 -18.79
N SER A 74 25.32 -44.80 -18.07
CA SER A 74 24.89 -46.09 -18.61
C SER A 74 23.37 -46.24 -18.71
N THR A 75 22.63 -45.43 -17.92
CA THR A 75 21.16 -45.41 -17.88
C THR A 75 20.63 -44.00 -18.18
N PRO A 76 20.82 -43.49 -19.41
CA PRO A 76 20.56 -42.09 -19.74
C PRO A 76 19.06 -41.74 -19.74
N ASN A 77 18.16 -42.70 -19.90
CA ASN A 77 16.70 -42.48 -19.81
C ASN A 77 16.16 -42.53 -18.37
N GLY A 78 17.04 -42.88 -17.42
CA GLY A 78 16.76 -43.03 -16.01
C GLY A 78 15.88 -44.22 -15.63
N ALA A 79 15.88 -44.53 -14.34
CA ALA A 79 15.04 -45.56 -13.72
C ALA A 79 14.25 -44.95 -12.56
N VAL A 80 13.02 -45.41 -12.36
CA VAL A 80 12.14 -44.94 -11.28
C VAL A 80 12.48 -45.67 -9.99
N TYR A 81 12.60 -44.91 -8.92
CA TYR A 81 12.70 -45.41 -7.56
C TYR A 81 11.52 -44.88 -6.75
N THR A 82 10.96 -45.72 -5.88
CA THR A 82 9.81 -45.38 -5.04
C THR A 82 10.17 -45.47 -3.57
N THR A 83 9.48 -44.69 -2.74
CA THR A 83 9.74 -44.61 -1.31
C THR A 83 9.45 -45.96 -0.63
N ALA A 84 10.49 -46.59 -0.09
CA ALA A 84 10.41 -47.85 0.67
C ALA A 84 10.22 -47.59 2.17
N ALA A 85 10.83 -46.52 2.67
CA ALA A 85 10.64 -46.02 4.03
C ALA A 85 10.93 -44.52 4.07
N ASN A 86 10.22 -43.77 4.91
CA ASN A 86 10.39 -42.34 5.03
C ASN A 86 10.32 -41.89 6.48
N SER A 87 11.03 -40.81 6.75
CA SER A 87 10.95 -39.97 7.93
C SER A 87 10.45 -38.59 7.48
N VAL A 88 10.61 -37.58 8.33
CA VAL A 88 10.30 -36.21 7.98
C VAL A 88 11.23 -35.73 6.86
N ARG A 89 12.55 -35.59 7.10
CA ARG A 89 13.48 -35.00 6.12
C ARG A 89 14.27 -36.00 5.28
N THR A 90 14.17 -37.28 5.61
CA THR A 90 14.91 -38.36 4.97
C THR A 90 13.97 -39.43 4.44
N ALA A 91 14.33 -40.04 3.32
CA ALA A 91 13.60 -41.18 2.78
C ALA A 91 14.54 -42.14 2.08
N VAL A 92 14.21 -43.42 2.14
CA VAL A 92 14.88 -44.50 1.43
C VAL A 92 14.03 -44.86 0.23
N PHE A 93 14.67 -44.90 -0.93
CA PHE A 93 14.04 -45.21 -2.20
C PHE A 93 14.62 -46.50 -2.78
N ASP A 94 13.74 -47.40 -3.20
CA ASP A 94 14.09 -48.66 -3.85
C ASP A 94 13.77 -48.59 -5.35
N PRO A 95 14.59 -49.22 -6.22
CA PRO A 95 14.30 -49.28 -7.64
C PRO A 95 13.01 -50.05 -7.89
N VAL A 96 12.14 -49.51 -8.75
CA VAL A 96 10.89 -50.19 -9.14
C VAL A 96 11.18 -51.38 -10.05
N ASP A 97 12.10 -51.21 -11.01
CA ASP A 97 12.49 -52.23 -11.99
C ASP A 97 14.02 -52.49 -11.96
N ALA A 98 14.78 -51.62 -12.63
CA ALA A 98 16.23 -51.72 -12.77
C ALA A 98 16.95 -50.69 -11.90
N SER A 99 18.11 -51.06 -11.36
CA SER A 99 18.97 -50.13 -10.63
C SER A 99 19.88 -49.34 -11.57
N VAL A 100 20.26 -48.13 -11.15
CA VAL A 100 21.31 -47.34 -11.79
C VAL A 100 22.62 -47.59 -11.05
N ASP A 101 23.53 -48.32 -11.68
CA ASP A 101 24.78 -48.79 -11.04
C ASP A 101 25.98 -47.86 -11.34
N ASP A 102 25.76 -46.73 -12.03
CA ASP A 102 26.78 -45.71 -12.31
C ASP A 102 27.41 -45.14 -11.03
N ALA A 103 28.69 -44.80 -11.09
CA ALA A 103 29.42 -44.21 -9.97
C ALA A 103 28.91 -42.81 -9.59
N ILE A 104 28.55 -41.99 -10.58
CA ILE A 104 27.89 -40.70 -10.37
C ILE A 104 26.47 -40.82 -10.89
N ARG A 105 25.51 -40.43 -10.05
CA ARG A 105 24.08 -40.53 -10.33
C ARG A 105 23.41 -39.18 -10.11
N TYR A 106 22.44 -38.89 -10.96
CA TYR A 106 21.62 -37.68 -10.88
C TYR A 106 20.18 -38.10 -10.58
N ALA A 107 19.50 -37.37 -9.69
CA ALA A 107 18.12 -37.69 -9.33
C ALA A 107 17.22 -36.47 -9.53
N ILE A 108 16.02 -36.70 -10.06
CA ILE A 108 14.96 -35.70 -10.16
C ILE A 108 13.74 -36.19 -9.39
N TYR A 109 13.15 -35.29 -8.61
CA TYR A 109 11.84 -35.44 -7.98
C TYR A 109 10.89 -34.36 -8.54
N PRO A 110 9.59 -34.65 -8.74
CA PRO A 110 9.03 -35.99 -8.82
C PRO A 110 9.56 -36.73 -10.06
N ALA A 111 9.54 -38.07 -10.05
CA ALA A 111 9.96 -38.89 -11.18
C ALA A 111 9.25 -38.51 -12.50
N SER A 112 7.99 -38.08 -12.40
CA SER A 112 7.16 -37.64 -13.52
C SER A 112 7.69 -36.39 -14.22
N ALA A 113 8.35 -35.48 -13.49
CA ALA A 113 8.92 -34.24 -14.04
C ALA A 113 10.07 -34.49 -15.02
N ALA A 114 10.69 -35.67 -15.00
CA ALA A 114 11.78 -36.03 -15.92
C ALA A 114 11.47 -37.31 -16.72
N SER A 115 10.20 -37.67 -16.88
CA SER A 115 9.77 -38.93 -17.49
C SER A 115 10.18 -39.09 -18.96
N GLY A 116 10.24 -37.99 -19.70
CA GLY A 116 10.72 -37.92 -21.08
C GLY A 116 12.14 -37.39 -21.25
N SER A 117 12.91 -37.25 -20.15
CA SER A 117 14.27 -36.72 -20.20
C SER A 117 15.31 -37.78 -20.55
N GLN A 118 16.38 -37.34 -21.22
CA GLN A 118 17.60 -38.11 -21.41
C GLN A 118 18.78 -37.32 -20.82
N LEU A 119 19.68 -37.98 -20.09
CA LEU A 119 20.87 -37.36 -19.52
C LEU A 119 21.88 -37.01 -20.63
N GLU A 120 22.14 -35.72 -20.81
CA GLU A 120 23.13 -35.18 -21.74
C GLU A 120 24.25 -34.47 -20.96
N GLY A 121 25.35 -35.17 -20.74
CA GLY A 121 26.41 -34.70 -19.83
C GLY A 121 25.91 -34.66 -18.39
N THR A 122 25.55 -33.46 -17.90
CA THR A 122 24.92 -33.24 -16.59
C THR A 122 23.53 -32.61 -16.68
N THR A 123 23.00 -32.43 -17.90
CA THR A 123 21.76 -31.72 -18.17
C THR A 123 20.59 -32.69 -18.34
N LEU A 124 19.44 -32.34 -17.79
CA LEU A 124 18.16 -33.04 -17.91
C LEU A 124 17.06 -32.05 -18.29
N ALA A 125 16.10 -32.48 -19.10
CA ALA A 125 14.88 -31.73 -19.36
C ALA A 125 13.87 -31.99 -18.23
N VAL A 126 13.52 -30.96 -17.47
CA VAL A 126 12.61 -31.05 -16.33
C VAL A 126 11.33 -30.27 -16.62
N ASP A 127 10.18 -30.90 -16.40
CA ASP A 127 8.86 -30.36 -16.63
C ASP A 127 8.32 -29.64 -15.38
N PHE A 128 8.11 -28.33 -15.51
CA PHE A 128 7.51 -27.45 -14.50
C PHE A 128 6.03 -27.17 -14.81
N SER A 129 5.37 -27.92 -15.69
CA SER A 129 3.96 -27.69 -16.06
C SER A 129 2.99 -27.78 -14.89
N ALA A 130 3.34 -28.49 -13.81
CA ALA A 130 2.56 -28.52 -12.56
C ALA A 130 2.38 -27.13 -11.93
N LEU A 131 3.29 -26.17 -12.20
CA LEU A 131 3.19 -24.80 -11.73
C LEU A 131 2.06 -24.00 -12.38
N ALA A 132 1.50 -24.48 -13.50
CA ALA A 132 0.42 -23.80 -14.20
C ALA A 132 -0.90 -23.78 -13.41
N GLY A 133 -1.13 -24.75 -12.51
CA GLY A 133 -2.37 -24.89 -11.75
C GLY A 133 -2.11 -25.08 -10.26
N GLN A 134 -1.80 -24.00 -9.56
CA GLN A 134 -1.59 -23.97 -8.11
C GLN A 134 -2.91 -23.63 -7.40
N LYS A 135 -3.03 -24.08 -6.15
CA LYS A 135 -4.16 -23.74 -5.27
C LYS A 135 -3.75 -22.69 -4.26
N TRP A 136 -4.68 -21.81 -3.91
CA TRP A 136 -4.48 -20.88 -2.81
C TRP A 136 -4.42 -21.63 -1.49
N MET A 137 -3.55 -21.16 -0.61
CA MET A 137 -3.29 -21.74 0.70
C MET A 137 -3.28 -20.59 1.70
N GLY A 138 -4.25 -20.57 2.62
CA GLY A 138 -4.35 -19.47 3.59
C GLY A 138 -3.20 -19.40 4.57
N ALA A 139 -2.53 -20.52 4.81
CA ALA A 139 -1.25 -20.61 5.48
C ALA A 139 -0.52 -21.86 5.00
N PHE A 140 0.82 -21.79 4.92
CA PHE A 140 1.63 -23.00 4.78
C PHE A 140 1.63 -23.74 6.13
N ASN A 141 0.97 -24.89 6.17
CA ASN A 141 0.82 -25.74 7.34
C ASN A 141 1.03 -27.22 6.95
N ALA A 142 0.83 -28.15 7.89
CA ALA A 142 1.09 -29.57 7.66
C ALA A 142 0.26 -30.20 6.54
N ASP A 143 -0.90 -29.62 6.22
CA ASP A 143 -1.86 -30.16 5.25
C ASP A 143 -1.76 -29.46 3.89
N SER A 144 -0.71 -28.65 3.73
CA SER A 144 -0.42 -27.90 2.53
C SER A 144 0.08 -28.81 1.41
N GLU A 145 -0.82 -29.31 0.57
CA GLU A 145 -0.46 -29.99 -0.70
C GLU A 145 0.15 -28.99 -1.69
N ILE A 146 1.43 -28.70 -1.50
CA ILE A 146 2.26 -28.09 -2.53
C ILE A 146 2.60 -29.23 -3.49
N SER A 147 1.75 -29.46 -4.49
CA SER A 147 1.91 -30.54 -5.48
C SER A 147 3.33 -30.55 -6.05
N SER A 148 4.16 -31.46 -5.54
CA SER A 148 5.49 -31.90 -5.97
C SER A 148 6.31 -30.88 -6.79
N LEU A 149 6.88 -29.88 -6.10
CA LEU A 149 7.79 -28.91 -6.72
C LEU A 149 9.11 -29.58 -7.12
N PRO A 150 9.58 -29.43 -8.38
CA PRO A 150 10.76 -30.15 -8.84
C PRO A 150 12.02 -29.90 -8.00
N MET A 151 12.76 -30.98 -7.73
CA MET A 151 14.04 -30.98 -7.03
C MET A 151 15.07 -31.79 -7.82
N ALA A 152 16.35 -31.44 -7.70
CA ALA A 152 17.46 -32.20 -8.26
C ALA A 152 18.50 -32.56 -7.21
N ALA A 153 19.18 -33.69 -7.39
CA ALA A 153 20.32 -34.11 -6.60
C ALA A 153 21.38 -34.78 -7.48
N VAL A 154 22.61 -34.75 -7.00
CA VAL A 154 23.73 -35.55 -7.53
C VAL A 154 24.41 -36.24 -6.36
N SER A 155 24.88 -37.47 -6.58
CA SER A 155 25.67 -38.19 -5.59
C SER A 155 26.61 -39.19 -6.27
N ASP A 156 27.76 -39.40 -5.64
CA ASP A 156 28.69 -40.50 -5.91
C ASP A 156 28.55 -41.66 -4.89
N GLY A 157 27.61 -41.53 -3.94
CA GLY A 157 27.28 -42.53 -2.93
C GLY A 157 25.78 -42.82 -2.86
N GLU A 158 25.33 -43.38 -1.74
CA GLU A 158 23.91 -43.71 -1.51
C GLU A 158 23.10 -42.51 -0.99
N ALA A 159 23.77 -41.47 -0.47
CA ALA A 159 23.11 -40.29 0.08
C ALA A 159 22.95 -39.19 -0.99
N PHE A 160 21.73 -38.80 -1.31
CA PHE A 160 21.40 -37.76 -2.29
C PHE A 160 20.88 -36.51 -1.58
N SER A 161 21.57 -35.39 -1.75
CA SER A 161 21.13 -34.10 -1.20
C SER A 161 20.29 -33.35 -2.22
N PHE A 162 18.96 -33.35 -2.06
CA PHE A 162 18.03 -32.69 -2.97
C PHE A 162 17.98 -31.17 -2.77
N LYS A 163 18.14 -30.44 -3.87
CA LYS A 163 18.00 -28.99 -3.98
C LYS A 163 16.71 -28.65 -4.73
N ASN A 164 16.01 -27.62 -4.27
CA ASN A 164 14.81 -27.14 -4.95
C ASN A 164 15.18 -26.47 -6.27
N LEU A 165 14.36 -26.67 -7.29
CA LEU A 165 14.47 -25.99 -8.59
C LEU A 165 13.47 -24.84 -8.71
N CYS A 166 12.66 -24.60 -7.68
CA CYS A 166 11.65 -23.55 -7.62
C CYS A 166 11.89 -22.63 -6.42
N GLY A 167 11.37 -21.41 -6.50
CA GLY A 167 11.18 -20.50 -5.37
C GLY A 167 9.75 -19.95 -5.38
N GLY A 168 9.37 -19.22 -4.34
CA GLY A 168 8.05 -18.60 -4.20
C GLY A 168 8.09 -17.07 -4.23
N VAL A 169 7.01 -16.46 -4.69
CA VAL A 169 6.73 -15.03 -4.49
C VAL A 169 5.46 -14.91 -3.66
N ARG A 170 5.53 -14.15 -2.56
CA ARG A 170 4.39 -13.89 -1.68
C ARG A 170 3.85 -12.50 -1.94
N ILE A 171 2.67 -12.42 -2.54
CA ILE A 171 1.89 -11.20 -2.75
C ILE A 171 1.07 -10.93 -1.50
N GLN A 172 1.22 -9.73 -0.93
CA GLN A 172 0.53 -9.32 0.28
C GLN A 172 -0.55 -8.31 -0.11
N LEU A 173 -1.82 -8.72 -0.15
CA LEU A 173 -2.94 -7.87 -0.55
C LEU A 173 -3.74 -7.42 0.66
N THR A 174 -4.23 -6.18 0.65
CA THR A 174 -5.12 -5.67 1.71
C THR A 174 -6.25 -4.82 1.15
N ASP A 175 -7.45 -4.98 1.71
CA ASP A 175 -8.62 -4.15 1.43
C ASP A 175 -8.80 -3.12 2.54
N TYR A 176 -7.78 -2.27 2.69
CA TYR A 176 -7.77 -1.23 3.72
C TYR A 176 -8.92 -0.20 3.54
N GLN A 177 -9.41 0.00 2.30
CA GLN A 177 -10.57 0.84 2.05
C GLN A 177 -11.91 0.21 2.48
N LEU A 178 -11.92 -1.05 2.95
CA LEU A 178 -13.10 -1.79 3.35
C LEU A 178 -14.18 -1.81 2.25
N MET A 179 -13.77 -2.22 1.06
CA MET A 179 -14.62 -2.35 -0.11
C MET A 179 -15.32 -3.72 -0.19
N GLY A 180 -14.93 -4.67 0.66
CA GLY A 180 -15.43 -6.05 0.68
C GLY A 180 -14.81 -6.91 -0.44
N ILE A 181 -13.52 -6.72 -0.73
CA ILE A 181 -12.84 -7.41 -1.83
C ILE A 181 -12.56 -8.87 -1.45
N SER A 182 -12.91 -9.78 -2.36
CA SER A 182 -12.53 -11.19 -2.28
C SER A 182 -11.82 -11.62 -3.56
N ILE A 183 -10.67 -12.28 -3.44
CA ILE A 183 -9.84 -12.70 -4.58
C ILE A 183 -10.26 -14.08 -5.07
N LYS A 184 -10.37 -14.23 -6.39
CA LYS A 184 -10.67 -15.49 -7.07
C LYS A 184 -9.40 -16.19 -7.56
N SER A 185 -8.45 -15.42 -8.09
CA SER A 185 -7.20 -15.97 -8.61
C SER A 185 -6.10 -14.93 -8.67
N VAL A 186 -4.85 -15.40 -8.61
CA VAL A 186 -3.64 -14.61 -8.89
C VAL A 186 -2.85 -15.36 -9.95
N ALA A 187 -2.68 -14.76 -11.11
CA ALA A 187 -1.83 -15.29 -12.17
C ALA A 187 -0.50 -14.54 -12.19
N VAL A 188 0.56 -15.20 -12.65
CA VAL A 188 1.85 -14.57 -12.95
C VAL A 188 2.30 -14.96 -14.34
N ARG A 189 2.87 -13.98 -15.04
CA ARG A 189 3.53 -14.14 -16.34
C ARG A 189 4.92 -13.53 -16.29
N GLY A 190 5.88 -14.17 -16.97
CA GLY A 190 7.16 -13.55 -17.26
C GLY A 190 7.01 -12.48 -18.33
N ASN A 191 7.70 -11.35 -18.17
CA ASN A 191 7.69 -10.29 -19.16
C ASN A 191 8.53 -10.69 -20.40
N ASP A 192 8.28 -10.06 -21.55
CA ASP A 192 8.89 -10.40 -22.85
C ASP A 192 8.81 -11.89 -23.25
N GLY A 193 7.82 -12.62 -22.74
CA GLY A 193 7.60 -14.03 -23.04
C GLY A 193 8.54 -15.00 -22.31
N GLU A 194 9.22 -14.54 -21.24
CA GLU A 194 9.93 -15.44 -20.32
C GLU A 194 8.95 -16.48 -19.73
N GLN A 195 9.26 -17.77 -19.87
CA GLN A 195 8.37 -18.85 -19.42
C GLN A 195 8.36 -18.95 -17.88
N VAL A 196 7.18 -19.11 -17.28
CA VAL A 196 7.06 -19.34 -15.83
C VAL A 196 6.59 -20.77 -15.49
N SER A 197 6.35 -21.59 -16.50
CA SER A 197 6.03 -23.02 -16.40
C SER A 197 6.36 -23.73 -17.74
N GLY A 198 6.32 -25.06 -17.76
CA GLY A 198 6.73 -25.89 -18.90
C GLY A 198 8.12 -26.51 -18.74
N ILE A 199 8.71 -26.99 -19.84
CA ILE A 199 9.99 -27.72 -19.80
C ILE A 199 11.17 -26.75 -19.77
N ALA A 200 12.09 -26.95 -18.83
CA ALA A 200 13.36 -26.25 -18.73
C ALA A 200 14.54 -27.23 -18.73
N ASP A 201 15.71 -26.75 -19.16
CA ASP A 201 16.95 -27.52 -19.07
C ASP A 201 17.56 -27.29 -17.68
N VAL A 202 17.83 -28.37 -16.95
CA VAL A 202 18.36 -28.33 -15.59
C VAL A 202 19.69 -29.04 -15.56
N ASN A 203 20.73 -28.32 -15.12
CA ASN A 203 21.98 -28.96 -14.77
C ASN A 203 21.81 -29.64 -13.40
N ALA A 204 21.71 -30.96 -13.40
CA ALA A 204 21.41 -31.74 -12.20
C ALA A 204 22.56 -31.76 -11.18
N ALA A 205 23.78 -31.36 -11.59
CA ALA A 205 24.94 -31.29 -10.70
C ALA A 205 24.88 -30.09 -9.74
N ASP A 206 24.56 -28.91 -10.26
CA ASP A 206 24.52 -27.66 -9.49
C ASP A 206 23.09 -27.21 -9.13
N GLY A 207 22.09 -27.67 -9.89
CA GLY A 207 20.68 -27.30 -9.75
C GLY A 207 20.30 -26.05 -10.55
N ILE A 208 21.14 -25.60 -11.50
CA ILE A 208 20.87 -24.42 -12.30
C ILE A 208 19.77 -24.72 -13.32
N VAL A 209 18.70 -23.91 -13.28
CA VAL A 209 17.57 -23.97 -14.21
C VAL A 209 17.79 -23.00 -15.37
N SER A 210 17.60 -23.48 -16.59
CA SER A 210 17.65 -22.70 -17.83
C SER A 210 16.32 -22.85 -18.57
N LEU A 211 15.49 -21.80 -18.52
CA LEU A 211 14.19 -21.81 -19.19
C LEU A 211 14.35 -21.85 -20.71
N ARG A 212 13.55 -22.68 -21.38
CA ARG A 212 13.44 -22.65 -22.83
C ARG A 212 12.65 -21.41 -23.25
N LYS A 213 13.03 -20.79 -24.37
CA LYS A 213 12.26 -19.66 -24.91
C LYS A 213 11.12 -20.18 -25.76
N SER A 214 9.90 -19.70 -25.52
CA SER A 214 8.78 -19.94 -26.43
C SER A 214 9.08 -19.31 -27.80
N SER A 215 8.79 -20.03 -28.88
CA SER A 215 8.88 -19.50 -30.25
C SER A 215 7.76 -18.49 -30.57
N THR A 216 6.74 -18.38 -29.70
CA THR A 216 5.62 -17.43 -29.81
C THR A 216 5.38 -16.72 -28.47
N PRO A 217 5.53 -15.38 -28.38
CA PRO A 217 5.32 -14.62 -27.14
C PRO A 217 3.89 -14.72 -26.58
N SER A 218 2.89 -14.91 -27.43
CA SER A 218 1.48 -15.09 -27.03
C SER A 218 1.14 -16.46 -26.45
N ALA A 219 2.12 -17.38 -26.39
CA ALA A 219 2.00 -18.73 -25.86
C ALA A 219 2.85 -18.95 -24.59
N ALA A 220 3.42 -17.89 -24.01
CA ALA A 220 4.13 -17.99 -22.73
C ALA A 220 3.14 -18.46 -21.65
N ALA A 221 3.41 -19.65 -21.10
CA ALA A 221 2.55 -20.25 -20.11
C ALA A 221 2.48 -19.36 -18.86
N THR A 222 1.28 -19.19 -18.32
CA THR A 222 1.06 -18.50 -17.05
C THR A 222 1.11 -19.52 -15.92
N ALA A 223 1.64 -19.10 -14.77
CA ALA A 223 1.40 -19.83 -13.53
C ALA A 223 0.19 -19.20 -12.84
N LEU A 224 -0.76 -20.02 -12.40
CA LEU A 224 -2.03 -19.57 -11.87
C LEU A 224 -2.27 -20.16 -10.48
N VAL A 225 -2.50 -19.29 -9.50
CA VAL A 225 -3.10 -19.67 -8.22
C VAL A 225 -4.60 -19.46 -8.30
N THR A 226 -5.36 -20.54 -8.11
CA THR A 226 -6.83 -20.52 -8.05
C THR A 226 -7.31 -20.72 -6.62
N CYS A 227 -8.37 -20.00 -6.24
CA CYS A 227 -9.02 -20.18 -4.96
C CYS A 227 -10.26 -21.07 -5.16
N ASP A 228 -10.35 -22.21 -4.46
CA ASP A 228 -11.50 -23.13 -4.55
C ASP A 228 -12.83 -22.41 -4.22
N THR A 229 -12.77 -21.49 -3.25
CA THR A 229 -13.75 -20.44 -2.98
C THR A 229 -13.04 -19.09 -2.96
N SER A 230 -13.70 -17.99 -3.33
CA SER A 230 -13.09 -16.66 -3.27
C SER A 230 -12.61 -16.33 -1.85
N VAL A 231 -11.43 -15.71 -1.75
CA VAL A 231 -10.75 -15.43 -0.47
C VAL A 231 -10.93 -13.95 -0.11
N PRO A 232 -11.60 -13.61 1.00
CA PRO A 232 -11.70 -12.22 1.44
C PRO A 232 -10.31 -11.66 1.79
N LEU A 233 -10.05 -10.43 1.34
CA LEU A 233 -8.88 -9.68 1.79
C LEU A 233 -9.06 -9.21 3.23
N SER A 234 -7.94 -9.00 3.95
CA SER A 234 -7.99 -8.36 5.26
C SER A 234 -8.71 -7.02 5.19
N ALA A 235 -9.70 -6.86 6.07
CA ALA A 235 -10.63 -5.74 6.10
C ALA A 235 -10.88 -5.28 7.56
N ASP A 236 -9.83 -5.32 8.38
CA ASP A 236 -9.85 -5.00 9.82
C ASP A 236 -9.38 -3.58 10.13
N ASN A 237 -9.32 -2.70 9.12
CA ASN A 237 -8.85 -1.32 9.21
C ASN A 237 -7.36 -1.18 9.61
N ASN A 238 -6.62 -2.28 9.73
CA ASN A 238 -5.19 -2.27 10.09
C ASN A 238 -4.32 -2.06 8.83
N PRO A 239 -3.54 -0.96 8.73
CA PRO A 239 -2.69 -0.69 7.57
C PRO A 239 -1.60 -1.72 7.30
N SER A 240 -1.30 -2.61 8.26
CA SER A 240 -0.32 -3.68 8.12
C SER A 240 -0.94 -5.07 7.93
N ALA A 241 -2.25 -5.21 8.14
CA ALA A 241 -2.91 -6.49 7.94
C ALA A 241 -3.08 -6.80 6.45
N HIS A 242 -2.91 -8.07 6.10
CA HIS A 242 -2.86 -8.52 4.73
C HIS A 242 -3.27 -9.98 4.61
N THR A 243 -3.73 -10.33 3.41
CA THR A 243 -3.96 -11.70 2.98
C THR A 243 -2.87 -12.07 1.99
N ASP A 244 -2.16 -13.16 2.27
CA ASP A 244 -1.05 -13.63 1.45
C ASP A 244 -1.52 -14.55 0.31
N PHE A 245 -0.87 -14.41 -0.84
CA PHE A 245 -0.98 -15.31 -1.99
C PHE A 245 0.43 -15.68 -2.43
N VAL A 246 0.75 -16.98 -2.41
CA VAL A 246 2.09 -17.44 -2.77
C VAL A 246 2.07 -18.21 -4.07
N LEU A 247 2.95 -17.82 -4.98
CA LEU A 247 3.12 -18.44 -6.30
C LEU A 247 4.52 -19.03 -6.40
N PHE A 248 4.62 -20.31 -6.71
CA PHE A 248 5.89 -20.98 -6.98
C PHE A 248 6.25 -20.91 -8.45
N LEU A 249 7.52 -20.62 -8.73
CA LEU A 249 8.09 -20.39 -10.06
C LEU A 249 9.46 -21.06 -10.16
N PRO A 250 9.92 -21.42 -11.37
CA PRO A 250 11.29 -21.88 -11.58
C PRO A 250 12.31 -20.87 -11.04
N ALA A 251 13.36 -21.39 -10.39
CA ALA A 251 14.39 -20.58 -9.75
C ALA A 251 15.37 -20.01 -10.78
N VAL A 252 15.02 -18.87 -11.36
CA VAL A 252 15.81 -18.14 -12.35
C VAL A 252 15.78 -16.64 -12.11
N ASN A 253 16.66 -15.91 -12.80
CA ASN A 253 16.56 -14.47 -12.94
C ASN A 253 15.67 -14.11 -14.13
N TYR A 254 14.45 -13.64 -13.87
CA TYR A 254 13.56 -13.08 -14.89
C TYR A 254 14.07 -11.70 -15.28
N THR A 255 14.78 -11.63 -16.40
CA THR A 255 15.55 -10.44 -16.80
C THR A 255 14.68 -9.23 -17.11
N LYS A 256 13.39 -9.48 -17.42
CA LYS A 256 12.40 -8.44 -17.72
C LYS A 256 11.37 -8.27 -16.62
N GLY A 257 11.49 -9.06 -15.56
CA GLY A 257 10.59 -9.05 -14.43
C GLY A 257 9.35 -9.90 -14.65
N LEU A 258 8.42 -9.76 -13.71
CA LEU A 258 7.17 -10.51 -13.64
C LEU A 258 6.00 -9.53 -13.65
N THR A 259 4.87 -9.98 -14.19
CA THR A 259 3.58 -9.30 -14.03
C THR A 259 2.60 -10.23 -13.35
N PHE A 260 2.05 -9.78 -12.23
CA PHE A 260 0.98 -10.43 -11.48
C PHE A 260 -0.37 -9.87 -11.92
N VAL A 261 -1.33 -10.74 -12.19
CA VAL A 261 -2.71 -10.39 -12.56
C VAL A 261 -3.64 -10.97 -11.50
N ILE A 262 -4.22 -10.10 -10.69
CA ILE A 262 -5.13 -10.44 -9.61
C ILE A 262 -6.55 -10.26 -10.10
N THR A 263 -7.38 -11.30 -9.97
CA THR A 263 -8.80 -11.26 -10.34
C THR A 263 -9.66 -11.41 -9.09
N ASP A 264 -10.55 -10.47 -8.83
CA ASP A 264 -11.50 -10.57 -7.71
C ASP A 264 -12.76 -11.41 -8.07
N ALA A 265 -13.57 -11.72 -7.06
CA ALA A 265 -14.80 -12.49 -7.18
C ALA A 265 -15.87 -11.80 -8.04
N ALA A 266 -15.80 -10.47 -8.19
CA ALA A 266 -16.67 -9.70 -9.07
C ALA A 266 -16.12 -9.62 -10.51
N GLY A 267 -14.98 -10.25 -10.80
CA GLY A 267 -14.36 -10.29 -12.11
C GLY A 267 -13.54 -9.05 -12.46
N ARG A 268 -13.16 -8.23 -11.47
CA ARG A 268 -12.29 -7.06 -11.67
C ARG A 268 -10.82 -7.47 -11.67
N ILE A 269 -10.01 -6.76 -12.43
CA ILE A 269 -8.59 -7.04 -12.64
C ILE A 269 -7.71 -5.96 -12.00
N TYR A 270 -6.67 -6.41 -11.29
CA TYR A 270 -5.58 -5.58 -10.79
C TYR A 270 -4.26 -6.19 -11.27
N GLU A 271 -3.39 -5.38 -11.87
CA GLU A 271 -2.08 -5.82 -12.33
C GLU A 271 -0.98 -5.17 -11.50
N GLN A 272 0.03 -5.95 -11.12
CA GLN A 272 1.25 -5.49 -10.48
C GLN A 272 2.46 -6.03 -11.24
N ALA A 273 3.27 -5.14 -11.81
CA ALA A 273 4.54 -5.51 -12.42
C ALA A 273 5.70 -5.29 -11.45
N THR A 274 6.75 -6.10 -11.56
CA THR A 274 8.02 -5.80 -10.89
C THR A 274 8.71 -4.63 -11.60
N PRO A 275 9.46 -3.76 -10.89
CA PRO A 275 10.07 -2.55 -11.48
C PRO A 275 11.21 -2.85 -12.48
N GLY A 276 11.61 -4.11 -12.60
CA GLY A 276 12.67 -4.58 -13.50
C GLY A 276 12.92 -6.07 -13.28
N ALA A 277 14.17 -6.48 -13.53
CA ALA A 277 14.59 -7.87 -13.35
C ALA A 277 14.24 -8.38 -11.95
N PHE A 278 13.80 -9.64 -11.88
CA PHE A 278 13.33 -10.25 -10.64
C PHE A 278 13.86 -11.67 -10.51
N THR A 279 14.70 -11.90 -9.51
CA THR A 279 15.26 -13.23 -9.22
C THR A 279 14.32 -14.03 -8.33
N ILE A 280 14.00 -15.24 -8.78
CA ILE A 280 13.43 -16.30 -7.96
C ILE A 280 14.59 -17.17 -7.48
N GLU A 281 14.80 -17.19 -6.17
CA GLU A 281 15.85 -17.99 -5.56
C GLU A 281 15.33 -19.39 -5.21
N ALA A 282 16.15 -20.40 -5.48
CA ALA A 282 15.82 -21.79 -5.23
C ALA A 282 15.55 -22.04 -3.74
N GLY A 283 14.36 -22.54 -3.43
CA GLY A 283 13.92 -22.70 -2.06
C GLY A 283 13.86 -21.37 -1.32
N VAL A 284 13.43 -20.29 -1.98
CA VAL A 284 13.13 -18.98 -1.37
C VAL A 284 11.74 -18.45 -1.70
N VAL A 285 10.91 -18.25 -0.67
CA VAL A 285 9.67 -17.47 -0.72
C VAL A 285 9.99 -16.01 -0.39
N LYS A 286 10.02 -15.17 -1.43
CA LYS A 286 10.29 -13.75 -1.30
C LYS A 286 8.99 -12.97 -1.13
N PRO A 287 8.79 -12.21 -0.03
CA PRO A 287 7.66 -11.31 0.07
C PRO A 287 7.82 -10.12 -0.87
N MET A 288 6.71 -9.74 -1.50
CA MET A 288 6.56 -8.42 -2.12
C MET A 288 6.11 -7.40 -1.07
N GLU A 289 6.30 -6.12 -1.37
CA GLU A 289 5.73 -5.04 -0.57
C GLU A 289 4.21 -5.17 -0.47
N LEU A 290 3.65 -4.67 0.63
CA LEU A 290 2.22 -4.65 0.86
C LEU A 290 1.51 -3.85 -0.24
N LEU A 291 0.49 -4.46 -0.84
CA LEU A 291 -0.29 -3.92 -1.95
C LEU A 291 -1.72 -3.60 -1.47
N PRO A 292 -1.98 -2.37 -0.99
CA PRO A 292 -3.33 -1.95 -0.65
C PRO A 292 -4.15 -1.69 -1.92
N VAL A 293 -5.24 -2.42 -2.09
CA VAL A 293 -6.16 -2.19 -3.22
C VAL A 293 -6.95 -0.91 -2.95
N THR A 294 -6.59 0.15 -3.66
CA THR A 294 -7.14 1.50 -3.43
C THR A 294 -7.91 1.97 -4.66
N LEU A 295 -9.23 2.09 -4.55
CA LEU A 295 -10.10 2.72 -5.55
C LEU A 295 -10.14 4.24 -5.35
N TYR A 296 -10.06 4.97 -6.45
CA TYR A 296 -10.21 6.43 -6.47
C TYR A 296 -10.73 6.93 -7.82
N TYR A 297 -11.07 8.22 -7.86
CA TYR A 297 -11.60 8.90 -9.05
C TYR A 297 -10.90 10.24 -9.25
N GLY A 298 -10.55 10.53 -10.50
CA GLY A 298 -9.81 11.74 -10.86
C GLY A 298 -8.34 11.73 -10.43
N LYS A 299 -7.66 12.87 -10.63
CA LYS A 299 -6.22 13.04 -10.37
C LYS A 299 -5.91 13.94 -9.17
N ALA A 300 -6.96 14.54 -8.61
CA ALA A 300 -6.90 15.38 -7.42
C ALA A 300 -8.28 15.47 -6.79
N ASN A 301 -8.32 15.88 -5.51
CA ASN A 301 -9.56 16.03 -4.77
C ASN A 301 -10.08 17.47 -4.73
N CYS A 302 -9.28 18.43 -5.19
CA CYS A 302 -9.68 19.83 -5.29
C CYS A 302 -9.41 20.38 -6.70
N TYR A 303 -10.40 21.07 -7.26
CA TYR A 303 -10.33 21.73 -8.56
C TYR A 303 -10.50 23.23 -8.38
N ARG A 304 -9.45 23.97 -8.70
CA ARG A 304 -9.38 25.43 -8.56
C ARG A 304 -9.68 26.12 -9.89
N THR A 305 -10.50 27.18 -9.86
CA THR A 305 -10.73 28.06 -11.01
C THR A 305 -11.01 29.49 -10.58
N ALA A 306 -10.69 30.45 -11.44
CA ALA A 306 -10.95 31.88 -11.24
C ALA A 306 -12.21 32.35 -12.01
N SER A 307 -12.52 31.68 -13.11
CA SER A 307 -13.47 32.16 -14.11
C SER A 307 -14.74 31.32 -14.18
N ALA A 308 -15.81 31.95 -14.65
CA ALA A 308 -17.03 31.24 -15.05
C ALA A 308 -16.72 30.26 -16.19
N GLY A 309 -17.45 29.14 -16.23
CA GLY A 309 -17.22 28.09 -17.22
C GLY A 309 -17.72 26.74 -16.74
N THR A 310 -17.31 25.68 -17.42
CA THR A 310 -17.57 24.31 -16.97
C THR A 310 -16.23 23.65 -16.71
N LEU A 311 -16.02 23.18 -15.48
CA LEU A 311 -14.90 22.31 -15.17
C LEU A 311 -15.24 20.91 -15.65
N GLU A 312 -14.31 20.30 -16.38
CA GLU A 312 -14.39 18.90 -16.81
C GLU A 312 -13.45 18.07 -15.94
N ILE A 313 -14.03 17.27 -15.06
CA ILE A 313 -13.33 16.44 -14.09
C ILE A 313 -13.39 14.99 -14.57
N ASP A 314 -12.24 14.38 -14.75
CA ASP A 314 -12.15 12.94 -15.00
C ASP A 314 -12.62 12.18 -13.76
N VAL A 315 -13.62 11.33 -13.95
CA VAL A 315 -14.17 10.42 -12.95
C VAL A 315 -14.12 8.98 -13.43
N THR A 316 -13.11 8.65 -14.23
CA THR A 316 -12.76 7.27 -14.50
C THR A 316 -12.41 6.58 -13.18
N PRO A 317 -12.99 5.39 -12.89
CA PRO A 317 -12.60 4.60 -11.73
C PRO A 317 -11.20 4.05 -11.95
N TYR A 318 -10.27 4.46 -11.09
CA TYR A 318 -8.89 4.02 -11.10
C TYR A 318 -8.59 3.19 -9.86
N TYR A 319 -7.59 2.30 -9.95
CA TYR A 319 -6.99 1.68 -8.78
C TYR A 319 -5.50 2.01 -8.65
N SER A 320 -5.01 1.91 -7.43
CA SER A 320 -3.59 1.91 -7.07
C SER A 320 -3.32 0.72 -6.16
N LEU A 321 -2.13 0.12 -6.31
CA LEU A 321 -1.53 -0.87 -5.43
C LEU A 321 -0.31 -0.31 -4.69
N ALA A 322 -0.03 1.00 -4.82
CA ALA A 322 1.09 1.63 -4.17
C ALA A 322 0.91 1.67 -2.64
N GLY A 323 1.89 1.16 -1.89
CA GLY A 323 1.87 1.14 -0.42
C GLY A 323 1.81 2.53 0.24
N ASP A 324 2.09 3.59 -0.52
CA ASP A 324 1.99 4.99 -0.08
C ASP A 324 0.75 5.72 -0.61
N TYR A 325 -0.19 4.99 -1.24
CA TYR A 325 -1.46 5.50 -1.77
C TYR A 325 -1.30 6.56 -2.88
N THR A 326 -0.18 6.56 -3.61
CA THR A 326 0.02 7.43 -4.77
C THR A 326 -0.87 7.06 -5.96
N TYR A 327 -1.10 8.04 -6.83
CA TYR A 327 -1.87 7.85 -8.07
C TYR A 327 -1.07 7.01 -9.09
N GLU A 328 -1.56 5.82 -9.45
CA GLU A 328 -0.98 4.99 -10.52
C GLU A 328 -1.75 5.09 -11.84
N ASN A 329 -2.96 5.64 -11.78
CA ASN A 329 -3.90 5.90 -12.89
C ASN A 329 -4.21 4.66 -13.74
N ARG A 330 -4.28 3.48 -13.09
CA ARG A 330 -4.65 2.22 -13.73
C ARG A 330 -6.17 2.10 -13.77
N PRO A 331 -6.82 2.11 -14.94
CA PRO A 331 -8.28 2.03 -15.02
C PRO A 331 -8.78 0.71 -14.42
N ARG A 332 -9.84 0.77 -13.63
CA ARG A 332 -10.45 -0.43 -13.06
C ARG A 332 -11.35 -1.09 -14.09
N VAL A 333 -10.96 -2.28 -14.54
CA VAL A 333 -11.65 -3.02 -15.60
C VAL A 333 -12.03 -4.42 -15.17
N ASN A 334 -12.99 -5.02 -15.87
CA ASN A 334 -13.28 -6.45 -15.78
C ASN A 334 -12.36 -7.29 -16.68
N VAL A 335 -12.53 -8.61 -16.64
CA VAL A 335 -11.83 -9.59 -17.50
C VAL A 335 -11.94 -9.33 -19.00
N ASN A 336 -12.96 -8.58 -19.45
CA ASN A 336 -13.16 -8.23 -20.86
C ASN A 336 -12.52 -6.87 -21.24
N GLY A 337 -11.86 -6.20 -20.29
CA GLY A 337 -11.28 -4.87 -20.48
C GLY A 337 -12.29 -3.73 -20.40
N GLU A 338 -13.51 -3.97 -19.91
CA GLU A 338 -14.54 -2.94 -19.77
C GLU A 338 -14.43 -2.23 -18.42
N LEU A 339 -14.59 -0.90 -18.41
CA LEU A 339 -14.62 -0.11 -17.17
C LEU A 339 -15.76 -0.55 -16.24
N VAL A 340 -15.42 -0.83 -14.99
CA VAL A 340 -16.35 -1.22 -13.91
C VAL A 340 -16.42 -0.15 -12.82
N ASP A 341 -17.45 -0.21 -11.96
CA ASP A 341 -17.68 0.73 -10.86
C ASP A 341 -17.82 2.20 -11.31
N LYS A 342 -18.31 2.42 -12.54
CA LYS A 342 -18.60 3.77 -13.04
C LYS A 342 -19.66 4.44 -12.17
N ALA A 343 -19.43 5.71 -11.84
CA ALA A 343 -20.49 6.56 -11.31
C ALA A 343 -21.57 6.80 -12.37
N VAL A 344 -22.81 6.97 -11.92
CA VAL A 344 -23.99 7.16 -12.80
C VAL A 344 -24.70 8.49 -12.58
N SER A 345 -24.48 9.15 -11.45
CA SER A 345 -24.98 10.51 -11.21
C SER A 345 -24.02 11.33 -10.34
N ALA A 346 -24.26 12.64 -10.29
CA ALA A 346 -23.58 13.55 -9.36
C ALA A 346 -24.59 14.25 -8.46
N THR A 347 -24.13 14.82 -7.35
CA THR A 347 -24.91 15.67 -6.46
C THR A 347 -24.04 16.72 -5.81
N VAL A 348 -24.61 17.89 -5.54
CA VAL A 348 -23.98 18.91 -4.71
C VAL A 348 -24.34 18.61 -3.27
N LEU A 349 -23.34 18.50 -2.39
CA LEU A 349 -23.56 18.24 -0.96
C LEU A 349 -23.69 19.56 -0.20
N TRP A 350 -22.84 20.53 -0.51
CA TRP A 350 -22.96 21.89 0.00
C TRP A 350 -22.28 22.90 -0.92
N THR A 351 -22.69 24.16 -0.80
CA THR A 351 -22.06 25.33 -1.44
C THR A 351 -21.86 26.43 -0.42
N GLN A 352 -20.82 27.24 -0.61
CA GLN A 352 -20.56 28.42 0.21
C GLN A 352 -19.99 29.54 -0.64
N THR A 353 -20.77 30.61 -0.80
CA THR A 353 -20.34 31.85 -1.46
C THR A 353 -19.50 32.71 -0.50
N ASN A 354 -18.49 33.39 -1.03
CA ASN A 354 -17.74 34.43 -0.32
C ASN A 354 -18.71 35.47 0.29
N SER A 355 -18.49 35.88 1.54
CA SER A 355 -19.45 36.73 2.28
C SER A 355 -19.64 38.14 1.71
N SER A 356 -18.72 38.61 0.86
CA SER A 356 -18.79 39.90 0.15
C SER A 356 -19.34 39.79 -1.27
N SER A 357 -19.66 38.57 -1.72
CA SER A 357 -20.23 38.30 -3.05
C SER A 357 -21.72 37.99 -2.94
N SER A 358 -22.44 38.13 -4.06
CA SER A 358 -23.82 37.64 -4.21
C SER A 358 -23.90 36.66 -5.36
N GLY A 359 -24.88 35.75 -5.31
CA GLY A 359 -25.07 34.68 -6.29
C GLY A 359 -24.48 33.34 -5.88
N ASP A 360 -24.73 32.34 -6.73
CA ASP A 360 -24.33 30.96 -6.50
C ASP A 360 -22.93 30.69 -7.05
N VAL A 361 -22.16 29.85 -6.37
CA VAL A 361 -20.83 29.37 -6.85
C VAL A 361 -20.96 28.53 -8.12
N LEU A 362 -22.03 27.72 -8.18
CA LEU A 362 -22.35 26.86 -9.32
C LEU A 362 -23.49 27.50 -10.12
N SER A 363 -23.37 27.54 -11.44
CA SER A 363 -24.38 28.14 -12.33
C SER A 363 -25.47 27.15 -12.75
N ALA A 364 -25.25 25.85 -12.54
CA ALA A 364 -26.21 24.78 -12.76
C ALA A 364 -25.81 23.53 -11.97
N VAL A 365 -26.71 22.53 -11.93
CA VAL A 365 -26.44 21.24 -11.29
C VAL A 365 -25.34 20.50 -12.07
N PRO A 366 -24.30 19.95 -11.40
CA PRO A 366 -23.31 19.12 -12.05
C PRO A 366 -23.90 17.89 -12.73
N ALA A 367 -23.36 17.52 -13.89
CA ALA A 367 -23.84 16.40 -14.68
C ALA A 367 -22.69 15.45 -15.04
N LEU A 368 -23.00 14.16 -15.16
CA LEU A 368 -22.07 13.16 -15.68
C LEU A 368 -22.32 12.89 -17.16
N GLU A 369 -21.26 12.93 -17.94
CA GLU A 369 -21.22 12.52 -19.34
C GLU A 369 -20.12 11.46 -19.51
N GLY A 370 -20.51 10.18 -19.52
CA GLY A 370 -19.54 9.08 -19.52
C GLY A 370 -18.69 9.09 -18.25
N THR A 371 -17.37 9.20 -18.39
CA THR A 371 -16.42 9.33 -17.29
C THR A 371 -15.99 10.79 -17.04
N THR A 372 -16.76 11.76 -17.52
CA THR A 372 -16.50 13.18 -17.28
C THR A 372 -17.61 13.79 -16.43
N LEU A 373 -17.22 14.33 -15.27
CA LEU A 373 -18.07 15.17 -14.45
C LEU A 373 -17.95 16.62 -14.93
N LYS A 374 -19.06 17.16 -15.43
CA LYS A 374 -19.19 18.57 -15.80
C LYS A 374 -19.72 19.36 -14.61
N VAL A 375 -18.92 20.31 -14.14
CA VAL A 375 -19.28 21.21 -13.03
C VAL A 375 -19.38 22.65 -13.56
N PRO A 376 -20.60 23.16 -13.79
CA PRO A 376 -20.81 24.54 -14.22
C PRO A 376 -20.53 25.51 -13.07
N VAL A 377 -19.47 26.31 -13.18
CA VAL A 377 -19.08 27.35 -12.23
C VAL A 377 -19.50 28.73 -12.74
N SER A 378 -19.99 29.58 -11.84
CA SER A 378 -20.46 30.93 -12.19
C SER A 378 -19.36 31.99 -12.23
N GLY A 379 -18.16 31.68 -11.72
CA GLY A 379 -17.09 32.64 -11.46
C GLY A 379 -17.25 33.40 -10.13
N VAL A 380 -18.35 33.20 -9.40
CA VAL A 380 -18.52 33.75 -8.06
C VAL A 380 -17.59 33.03 -7.10
N LYS A 381 -16.73 33.80 -6.40
CA LYS A 381 -15.79 33.26 -5.42
C LYS A 381 -16.51 32.46 -4.34
N GLY A 382 -16.02 31.25 -4.08
CA GLY A 382 -16.60 30.38 -3.09
C GLY A 382 -16.15 28.94 -3.22
N ASN A 383 -16.89 28.05 -2.57
CA ASN A 383 -16.60 26.63 -2.47
C ASN A 383 -17.86 25.81 -2.77
N ALA A 384 -17.67 24.62 -3.34
CA ALA A 384 -18.69 23.59 -3.37
C ALA A 384 -18.06 22.22 -3.12
N LEU A 385 -18.82 21.31 -2.51
CA LEU A 385 -18.47 19.89 -2.45
C LEU A 385 -19.44 19.11 -3.34
N VAL A 386 -18.90 18.48 -4.37
CA VAL A 386 -19.68 17.72 -5.36
C VAL A 386 -19.32 16.25 -5.25
N ALA A 387 -20.30 15.38 -5.02
CA ALA A 387 -20.13 13.95 -4.97
C ALA A 387 -20.60 13.27 -6.25
N ILE A 388 -19.93 12.17 -6.62
CA ILE A 388 -20.39 11.23 -7.63
C ILE A 388 -20.97 9.99 -6.95
N ARG A 389 -21.99 9.40 -7.57
CA ARG A 389 -22.79 8.31 -6.99
C ARG A 389 -22.87 7.11 -7.90
N ASP A 390 -22.89 5.93 -7.29
CA ASP A 390 -23.19 4.68 -7.98
C ASP A 390 -24.69 4.54 -8.29
N ALA A 391 -25.06 3.41 -8.91
CA ALA A 391 -26.44 3.09 -9.27
C ALA A 391 -27.39 2.91 -8.08
N SER A 392 -26.86 2.68 -6.87
CA SER A 392 -27.67 2.62 -5.64
C SER A 392 -27.95 3.99 -5.03
N GLY A 393 -27.32 5.05 -5.56
CA GLY A 393 -27.38 6.40 -5.01
C GLY A 393 -26.38 6.66 -3.88
N LYS A 394 -25.46 5.71 -3.61
CA LYS A 394 -24.38 5.87 -2.63
C LYS A 394 -23.27 6.74 -3.22
N ASN A 395 -22.73 7.67 -2.43
CA ASN A 395 -21.55 8.43 -2.82
C ASN A 395 -20.34 7.51 -2.93
N VAL A 396 -19.61 7.58 -4.04
CA VAL A 396 -18.39 6.77 -4.27
C VAL A 396 -17.12 7.62 -4.30
N TRP A 397 -17.24 8.93 -4.48
CA TRP A 397 -16.16 9.91 -4.33
C TRP A 397 -16.75 11.32 -4.27
N SER A 398 -15.93 12.30 -3.88
CA SER A 398 -16.31 13.72 -3.87
C SER A 398 -15.12 14.61 -4.16
N PHE A 399 -15.43 15.79 -4.72
CA PHE A 399 -14.48 16.78 -5.20
C PHE A 399 -14.80 18.15 -4.61
N HIS A 400 -13.77 18.82 -4.10
CA HIS A 400 -13.82 20.21 -3.66
C HIS A 400 -13.65 21.14 -4.87
N ILE A 401 -14.67 21.92 -5.18
CA ILE A 401 -14.63 22.94 -6.22
C ILE A 401 -14.32 24.27 -5.54
N TRP A 402 -13.20 24.89 -5.89
CA TRP A 402 -12.70 26.10 -5.25
C TRP A 402 -12.59 27.24 -6.26
N VAL A 403 -13.55 28.16 -6.22
CA VAL A 403 -13.58 29.33 -7.11
C VAL A 403 -12.84 30.48 -6.46
N THR A 404 -11.60 30.75 -6.91
CA THR A 404 -10.68 31.70 -6.29
C THR A 404 -9.56 32.15 -7.25
N GLU A 405 -8.92 33.27 -6.90
CA GLU A 405 -7.71 33.80 -7.54
C GLU A 405 -6.45 33.44 -6.74
N ALA A 406 -6.31 32.18 -6.29
CA ALA A 406 -5.16 31.78 -5.48
C ALA A 406 -3.89 31.72 -6.34
N SER A 407 -2.81 32.27 -5.78
CA SER A 407 -1.51 32.38 -6.45
C SER A 407 -0.44 31.58 -5.70
N ASP A 408 0.64 31.23 -6.40
CA ASP A 408 1.82 30.61 -5.79
C ASP A 408 2.80 31.71 -5.35
N LEU A 409 3.25 31.67 -4.09
CA LEU A 409 4.37 32.50 -3.62
C LEU A 409 5.61 31.63 -3.47
N THR A 410 6.78 32.25 -3.63
CA THR A 410 8.08 31.61 -3.39
C THR A 410 8.43 31.74 -1.91
N TYR A 411 8.74 30.62 -1.27
CA TYR A 411 9.20 30.55 0.10
C TYR A 411 10.64 30.06 0.11
N ILE A 412 11.44 30.57 1.05
CA ILE A 412 12.84 30.23 1.24
C ILE A 412 13.08 30.04 2.73
N ASN A 413 13.54 28.84 3.13
CA ASN A 413 14.05 28.59 4.47
C ASN A 413 15.24 27.62 4.45
N GLU A 414 15.97 27.53 5.56
CA GLU A 414 17.19 26.72 5.65
C GLU A 414 16.90 25.20 5.56
N GLU A 415 15.80 24.74 6.15
CA GLU A 415 15.48 23.31 6.28
C GLU A 415 14.96 22.67 4.99
N ARG A 416 14.21 23.42 4.19
CA ARG A 416 13.58 22.93 2.94
C ARG A 416 14.20 23.55 1.69
N GLY A 417 14.90 24.68 1.80
CA GLY A 417 15.39 25.44 0.66
C GLY A 417 14.31 26.32 0.05
N THR A 418 14.34 26.46 -1.28
CA THR A 418 13.36 27.24 -2.04
C THR A 418 12.22 26.35 -2.52
N PHE A 419 10.98 26.74 -2.25
CA PHE A 419 9.78 26.00 -2.68
C PHE A 419 8.61 26.96 -2.96
N LYS A 420 7.52 26.46 -3.55
CA LYS A 420 6.31 27.25 -3.82
C LYS A 420 5.14 26.78 -2.96
N MET A 421 4.43 27.72 -2.35
CA MET A 421 3.23 27.44 -1.56
C MET A 421 2.14 28.46 -1.89
N MET A 422 0.88 28.05 -1.78
CA MET A 422 -0.24 28.94 -2.05
C MET A 422 -0.24 30.16 -1.12
N ASP A 423 -0.68 31.30 -1.65
CA ASP A 423 -0.81 32.57 -0.93
C ASP A 423 -1.89 32.56 0.18
N ARG A 424 -2.73 31.52 0.22
CA ARG A 424 -3.88 31.39 1.13
C ARG A 424 -4.17 29.93 1.48
N ASN A 425 -5.01 29.73 2.49
CA ASN A 425 -5.47 28.39 2.89
C ASN A 425 -6.40 27.80 1.81
N LEU A 426 -6.43 26.47 1.73
CA LEU A 426 -7.33 25.75 0.84
C LEU A 426 -8.80 26.09 1.16
N GLY A 427 -9.55 26.48 0.13
CA GLY A 427 -10.92 26.98 0.26
C GLY A 427 -11.05 28.47 0.61
N ALA A 428 -9.96 29.20 0.85
CA ALA A 428 -10.01 30.63 1.11
C ALA A 428 -10.22 31.44 -0.18
N THR A 429 -10.96 32.54 -0.09
CA THR A 429 -11.26 33.41 -1.25
C THR A 429 -10.69 34.81 -1.11
N SER A 430 -9.94 35.06 -0.04
CA SER A 430 -9.26 36.31 0.28
C SER A 430 -7.88 36.06 0.88
N VAL A 431 -7.01 37.07 0.79
CA VAL A 431 -5.72 37.16 1.49
C VAL A 431 -5.68 38.38 2.43
N THR A 432 -6.79 39.10 2.53
CA THR A 432 -6.87 40.35 3.29
C THR A 432 -6.87 40.06 4.78
N PRO A 433 -5.97 40.69 5.57
CA PRO A 433 -6.02 40.59 7.02
C PRO A 433 -7.39 40.93 7.59
N LYS A 434 -7.82 40.19 8.61
CA LYS A 434 -9.14 40.34 9.28
C LYS A 434 -10.36 39.97 8.43
N ASP A 435 -10.18 39.55 7.17
CA ASP A 435 -11.28 39.04 6.35
C ASP A 435 -11.55 37.57 6.66
N GLN A 436 -12.79 37.23 7.02
CA GLN A 436 -13.21 35.86 7.32
C GLN A 436 -13.09 34.94 6.11
N ASN A 437 -13.16 35.50 4.89
CA ASN A 437 -12.94 34.77 3.65
C ASN A 437 -11.49 34.28 3.48
N ALA A 438 -10.54 34.73 4.31
CA ALA A 438 -9.16 34.28 4.28
C ALA A 438 -8.92 32.95 5.03
N TYR A 439 -9.89 32.47 5.83
CA TYR A 439 -9.65 31.37 6.77
C TYR A 439 -9.60 30.00 6.09
N GLY A 440 -10.35 29.83 5.00
CA GLY A 440 -10.46 28.57 4.26
C GLY A 440 -11.35 27.52 4.93
N ALA A 441 -11.43 26.36 4.30
CA ALA A 441 -12.17 25.21 4.79
C ALA A 441 -11.39 24.46 5.89
N TRP A 442 -12.09 23.58 6.60
CA TRP A 442 -11.47 22.67 7.55
C TRP A 442 -11.38 21.25 6.99
N TYR A 443 -10.35 20.52 7.39
CA TYR A 443 -10.14 19.12 7.03
C TYR A 443 -9.79 18.33 8.28
N GLN A 444 -10.37 17.14 8.45
CA GLN A 444 -9.85 16.16 9.40
C GLN A 444 -8.59 15.53 8.80
N TRP A 445 -7.56 15.32 9.62
CA TRP A 445 -6.26 14.89 9.13
C TRP A 445 -6.35 13.55 8.40
N GLY A 446 -5.74 13.42 7.22
CA GLY A 446 -5.81 12.20 6.40
C GLY A 446 -7.05 12.08 5.51
N ARG A 447 -8.02 13.01 5.60
CA ARG A 447 -9.20 13.04 4.71
C ARG A 447 -9.03 14.04 3.58
N LYS A 448 -9.68 13.74 2.45
CA LYS A 448 -9.75 14.63 1.29
C LYS A 448 -10.90 15.66 1.37
N ASP A 449 -11.88 15.42 2.24
CA ASP A 449 -13.16 16.14 2.21
C ASP A 449 -13.13 17.42 3.06
N PRO A 450 -13.53 18.58 2.49
CA PRO A 450 -13.66 19.83 3.24
C PRO A 450 -14.95 19.93 4.06
N PHE A 451 -14.84 20.61 5.20
CA PHE A 451 -15.96 21.14 5.97
C PHE A 451 -16.08 22.66 5.81
N PRO A 452 -17.28 23.17 5.48
CA PRO A 452 -17.52 24.59 5.30
C PRO A 452 -17.50 25.33 6.63
N ARG A 453 -17.15 26.62 6.56
CA ARG A 453 -16.96 27.47 7.74
C ARG A 453 -18.05 28.52 7.86
N PRO A 454 -18.70 28.73 9.01
CA PRO A 454 -19.61 29.86 9.19
C PRO A 454 -18.87 31.20 9.04
N LEU A 455 -19.37 32.06 8.14
CA LEU A 455 -18.81 33.38 7.80
C LEU A 455 -19.50 34.54 8.55
N ASP A 456 -20.24 34.23 9.61
CA ASP A 456 -20.93 35.18 10.48
C ASP A 456 -20.31 35.27 11.88
N ILE A 457 -19.31 34.42 12.18
CA ILE A 457 -18.69 34.37 13.51
C ILE A 457 -17.66 35.49 13.66
N VAL A 458 -17.89 36.37 14.62
CA VAL A 458 -16.99 37.48 14.97
C VAL A 458 -16.30 37.19 16.31
N ARG A 459 -15.06 37.65 16.49
CA ARG A 459 -14.31 37.57 17.76
C ARG A 459 -15.18 38.04 18.93
N SER A 460 -15.38 37.14 19.89
CA SER A 460 -16.05 37.42 21.16
C SER A 460 -15.12 37.05 22.32
N SER A 461 -15.40 37.50 23.54
CA SER A 461 -14.60 37.10 24.73
C SER A 461 -14.57 35.58 24.96
N ALA A 462 -15.57 34.84 24.45
CA ALA A 462 -15.56 33.39 24.46
C ALA A 462 -14.56 32.87 23.42
N THR A 463 -13.65 32.02 23.86
CA THR A 463 -12.65 31.38 22.99
C THR A 463 -13.23 30.24 22.17
N THR A 464 -14.52 29.96 22.29
CA THR A 464 -15.18 28.83 21.64
C THR A 464 -16.61 29.18 21.31
N VAL A 465 -17.11 28.69 20.18
CA VAL A 465 -18.50 28.89 19.73
C VAL A 465 -19.13 27.53 19.52
N ASP A 466 -20.16 27.22 20.30
CA ASP A 466 -20.84 25.93 20.26
C ASP A 466 -21.96 25.93 19.21
N ASN A 467 -22.24 24.76 18.62
CA ASN A 467 -23.36 24.50 17.70
C ASN A 467 -23.43 25.41 16.46
N LYS A 468 -22.27 25.79 15.92
CA LYS A 468 -22.15 26.61 14.69
C LYS A 468 -21.49 25.87 13.53
N GLU A 469 -21.11 24.61 13.70
CA GLU A 469 -20.69 23.77 12.59
C GLU A 469 -21.85 23.60 11.59
N LEU A 470 -21.52 23.66 10.29
CA LEU A 470 -22.51 23.67 9.21
C LEU A 470 -22.83 22.27 8.67
N THR A 471 -22.12 21.25 9.16
CA THR A 471 -22.20 19.86 8.70
C THR A 471 -22.62 18.93 9.83
N ALA A 472 -23.18 17.79 9.45
CA ALA A 472 -23.55 16.76 10.41
C ALA A 472 -22.31 16.10 11.03
N ASN A 473 -22.51 15.42 12.15
CA ASN A 473 -21.47 14.67 12.83
C ASN A 473 -21.92 13.23 13.16
N ALA A 474 -20.94 12.35 13.31
CA ALA A 474 -21.12 10.97 13.75
C ALA A 474 -20.01 10.59 14.74
N THR A 475 -20.31 9.72 15.72
CA THR A 475 -19.29 9.21 16.64
C THR A 475 -18.55 8.03 16.02
N THR A 476 -17.23 7.97 16.21
CA THR A 476 -16.40 6.88 15.69
C THR A 476 -16.81 5.51 16.25
N SER A 477 -16.75 4.49 15.40
CA SER A 477 -16.97 3.07 15.68
C SER A 477 -16.24 2.23 14.61
N ALA A 478 -16.27 0.90 14.70
CA ALA A 478 -15.71 0.01 13.68
C ALA A 478 -16.32 0.23 12.29
N GLU A 479 -17.57 0.69 12.22
CA GLU A 479 -18.29 0.95 10.97
C GLU A 479 -18.06 2.40 10.47
N VAL A 480 -18.01 3.36 11.40
CA VAL A 480 -17.98 4.80 11.09
C VAL A 480 -16.55 5.33 10.87
N GLY A 481 -15.58 4.85 11.65
CA GLY A 481 -14.20 5.34 11.62
C GLY A 481 -13.36 4.73 10.51
N THR A 482 -13.90 4.64 9.30
CA THR A 482 -13.28 3.92 8.17
C THR A 482 -13.17 4.81 6.94
N VAL A 483 -12.19 4.52 6.07
CA VAL A 483 -12.05 5.23 4.79
C VAL A 483 -13.31 5.06 3.94
N SER A 484 -13.90 3.85 3.88
CA SER A 484 -15.17 3.57 3.19
C SER A 484 -16.30 4.50 3.64
N TYR A 485 -16.46 4.68 4.96
CA TYR A 485 -17.51 5.51 5.53
C TYR A 485 -17.31 6.97 5.16
N THR A 486 -16.08 7.49 5.28
CA THR A 486 -15.79 8.90 4.97
C THR A 486 -15.94 9.23 3.48
N ILE A 487 -15.62 8.30 2.57
CA ILE A 487 -15.89 8.43 1.13
C ILE A 487 -17.41 8.51 0.88
N SER A 488 -18.18 7.68 1.58
CA SER A 488 -19.63 7.60 1.41
C SER A 488 -20.37 8.78 2.05
N ASN A 489 -19.76 9.40 3.07
CA ASN A 489 -20.33 10.49 3.87
C ASN A 489 -19.33 11.65 4.00
N PRO A 490 -18.93 12.28 2.88
CA PRO A 490 -17.82 13.23 2.87
C PRO A 490 -18.13 14.53 3.63
N ASP A 491 -19.40 14.86 3.83
CA ASP A 491 -19.91 16.01 4.58
C ASP A 491 -20.31 15.67 6.03
N ILE A 492 -19.88 14.51 6.55
CA ILE A 492 -20.04 14.14 7.96
C ILE A 492 -18.69 14.18 8.68
N ARG A 493 -18.62 14.94 9.78
CA ARG A 493 -17.43 14.98 10.64
C ARG A 493 -17.47 13.86 11.67
N ILE A 494 -16.35 13.18 11.86
CA ILE A 494 -16.29 12.03 12.78
C ILE A 494 -15.72 12.45 14.12
N PHE A 495 -16.50 12.30 15.19
CA PHE A 495 -16.08 12.60 16.55
C PHE A 495 -15.33 11.42 17.17
N SER A 496 -14.22 11.73 17.83
CA SER A 496 -13.41 10.74 18.53
C SER A 496 -12.55 11.39 19.59
N ALA A 497 -12.10 10.59 20.57
CA ALA A 497 -11.17 11.04 21.58
C ALA A 497 -9.81 11.44 21.00
N ASN A 498 -9.43 10.94 19.82
CA ASN A 498 -8.12 11.22 19.23
C ASN A 498 -8.13 11.21 17.69
N ASP A 499 -8.33 10.04 17.09
CA ASP A 499 -8.30 9.85 15.63
C ASP A 499 -9.71 9.49 15.14
N TRP A 500 -10.13 10.07 14.02
CA TRP A 500 -11.42 9.70 13.42
C TRP A 500 -11.37 8.27 12.90
N HIS A 501 -10.19 7.81 12.49
CA HIS A 501 -9.95 6.46 12.04
C HIS A 501 -10.01 5.50 13.24
N ASN A 502 -11.02 4.63 13.25
CA ASN A 502 -11.28 3.72 14.35
C ASN A 502 -10.34 2.52 14.28
N GLU A 503 -9.62 2.25 15.35
CA GLU A 503 -8.69 1.12 15.48
C GLU A 503 -7.60 1.12 14.38
N TRP A 504 -6.33 1.21 14.80
CA TRP A 504 -5.15 1.31 13.93
C TRP A 504 -5.07 2.61 13.12
N ARG A 505 -4.17 3.50 13.54
CA ARG A 505 -3.91 4.75 12.80
C ARG A 505 -3.25 4.46 11.46
N ASN A 506 -3.63 5.20 10.43
CA ASN A 506 -2.90 5.23 9.16
C ASN A 506 -2.16 6.56 8.98
N ASN A 507 -0.84 6.51 9.01
CA ASN A 507 0.01 7.68 8.84
C ASN A 507 0.28 8.02 7.36
N GLY A 508 -0.03 7.10 6.43
CA GLY A 508 0.24 7.27 5.01
C GLY A 508 -0.84 8.06 4.25
N LEU A 509 -1.98 8.38 4.88
CA LEU A 509 -3.11 8.96 4.15
C LEU A 509 -2.78 10.27 3.42
N TRP A 510 -1.91 11.13 3.98
CA TRP A 510 -1.42 12.34 3.31
C TRP A 510 0.05 12.23 2.85
N GLY A 511 0.54 11.00 2.64
CA GLY A 511 1.75 10.73 1.86
C GLY A 511 3.08 10.96 2.56
N ASN A 512 3.06 11.06 3.90
CA ASN A 512 4.25 11.20 4.72
C ASN A 512 4.20 10.24 5.91
N SER A 513 4.17 8.93 5.60
CA SER A 513 3.92 7.86 6.58
C SER A 513 4.94 7.79 7.71
N ASP A 514 6.20 8.15 7.43
CA ASP A 514 7.29 8.15 8.41
C ASP A 514 7.51 9.53 9.07
N GLY A 515 6.95 10.60 8.52
CA GLY A 515 7.14 11.97 9.00
C GLY A 515 8.51 12.56 8.73
N LEU A 516 9.37 11.91 7.92
CA LEU A 516 10.80 12.21 7.86
C LEU A 516 11.35 12.31 6.43
N THR A 517 11.02 11.36 5.54
CA THR A 517 11.81 11.18 4.30
C THR A 517 11.02 11.34 3.01
N LYS A 518 9.69 11.28 3.07
CA LYS A 518 8.84 11.27 1.86
C LYS A 518 7.57 12.09 2.08
N ASN A 519 7.30 13.05 1.20
CA ASN A 519 6.03 13.77 1.16
C ASN A 519 5.46 13.69 -0.27
N VAL A 520 4.56 12.73 -0.50
CA VAL A 520 3.95 12.48 -1.82
C VAL A 520 2.48 12.84 -1.85
N LYS A 521 1.97 13.14 -3.05
CA LYS A 521 0.55 13.32 -3.26
C LYS A 521 -0.16 11.96 -3.31
N THR A 522 -1.02 11.72 -2.34
CA THR A 522 -1.85 10.51 -2.28
C THR A 522 -3.24 10.76 -2.84
N VAL A 523 -3.99 9.68 -3.05
CA VAL A 523 -5.40 9.76 -3.41
C VAL A 523 -6.29 10.40 -2.33
N TYR A 524 -5.81 10.53 -1.08
CA TYR A 524 -6.56 11.19 0.01
C TYR A 524 -6.07 12.61 0.33
N ASP A 525 -5.02 13.06 -0.34
CA ASP A 525 -4.52 14.43 -0.23
C ASP A 525 -5.58 15.44 -0.75
N PRO A 526 -6.01 16.42 0.05
CA PRO A 526 -7.07 17.36 -0.33
C PRO A 526 -6.63 18.41 -1.35
N CYS A 527 -5.34 18.58 -1.61
CA CYS A 527 -4.84 19.67 -2.42
C CYS A 527 -5.12 19.46 -3.93
N PRO A 528 -5.10 20.53 -4.74
CA PRO A 528 -5.26 20.40 -6.19
C PRO A 528 -4.13 19.61 -6.87
N GLU A 529 -4.34 19.29 -8.15
CA GLU A 529 -3.31 18.66 -8.98
C GLU A 529 -2.03 19.52 -9.01
N GLY A 530 -0.86 18.87 -8.87
CA GLY A 530 0.44 19.54 -8.73
C GLY A 530 0.76 20.08 -7.34
N TYR A 531 -0.10 19.85 -6.35
CA TYR A 531 0.11 20.25 -4.96
C TYR A 531 -0.16 19.11 -3.98
N CYS A 532 0.46 19.18 -2.80
CA CYS A 532 0.21 18.29 -1.67
C CYS A 532 0.08 19.07 -0.35
N VAL A 533 -0.34 18.39 0.71
CA VAL A 533 -0.27 18.90 2.08
C VAL A 533 1.21 19.13 2.44
N PRO A 534 1.55 20.31 2.99
CA PRO A 534 2.92 20.62 3.38
C PRO A 534 3.43 19.69 4.47
N ASP A 535 4.67 19.24 4.38
CA ASP A 535 5.38 18.72 5.55
C ASP A 535 5.76 19.88 6.49
N GLN A 536 6.19 19.55 7.70
CA GLN A 536 6.54 20.54 8.72
C GLN A 536 7.72 21.44 8.32
N ASN A 537 8.58 21.00 7.40
CA ASN A 537 9.79 21.74 7.05
C ASN A 537 9.46 23.00 6.24
N CYS A 538 8.32 23.09 5.55
CA CYS A 538 7.94 24.36 4.90
C CYS A 538 7.50 25.47 5.87
N TYR A 539 7.33 25.17 7.16
CA TYR A 539 7.01 26.19 8.16
C TYR A 539 8.22 26.55 9.05
N GLN A 540 9.36 25.86 8.87
CA GLN A 540 10.57 26.13 9.64
C GLN A 540 11.12 27.52 9.35
N GLY A 541 11.69 28.14 10.39
CA GLY A 541 12.25 29.50 10.32
C GLY A 541 11.25 30.63 10.60
N PHE A 542 9.94 30.35 10.64
CA PHE A 542 8.98 31.38 11.07
C PHE A 542 9.17 31.75 12.54
N THR A 543 9.14 33.05 12.82
CA THR A 543 9.31 33.61 14.16
C THR A 543 8.13 34.51 14.53
N PHE A 544 7.83 34.56 15.82
CA PHE A 544 6.75 35.41 16.32
C PHE A 544 7.09 36.88 16.08
N THR A 545 6.20 37.61 15.41
CA THR A 545 6.45 39.00 15.02
C THR A 545 6.00 39.98 16.09
N SER A 546 4.69 40.09 16.32
CA SER A 546 4.10 41.10 17.20
C SER A 546 2.73 40.68 17.70
N LYS A 547 2.51 40.84 19.00
CA LYS A 547 1.21 40.64 19.64
C LYS A 547 0.16 41.60 19.07
N THR A 548 0.51 42.87 18.97
CA THR A 548 -0.37 43.94 18.48
C THR A 548 -0.73 43.71 17.02
N GLU A 549 0.23 43.31 16.19
CA GLU A 549 -0.03 42.96 14.78
C GLU A 549 -1.02 41.79 14.70
N CYS A 550 -0.75 40.71 15.43
CA CYS A 550 -1.61 39.52 15.45
C CYS A 550 -3.05 39.85 15.88
N ASP A 551 -3.20 40.64 16.94
CA ASP A 551 -4.52 41.04 17.43
C ASP A 551 -5.25 41.97 16.47
N ASN A 552 -4.56 42.87 15.77
CA ASN A 552 -5.17 43.78 14.81
C ASN A 552 -5.59 43.08 13.51
N ASN A 553 -4.79 42.11 13.07
CA ASN A 553 -4.95 41.41 11.80
C ASN A 553 -5.74 40.09 11.92
N TYR A 554 -6.01 39.61 13.14
CA TYR A 554 -6.50 38.25 13.41
C TYR A 554 -5.65 37.21 12.66
N GLY A 555 -4.33 37.30 12.81
CA GLY A 555 -3.35 36.52 12.05
C GLY A 555 -2.01 37.23 11.92
N HIS A 556 -1.02 36.55 11.34
CA HIS A 556 0.34 37.08 11.15
C HIS A 556 0.64 37.34 9.67
N LEU A 557 1.48 38.35 9.41
CA LEU A 557 2.19 38.51 8.14
C LEU A 557 3.61 37.97 8.31
N PHE A 558 3.84 36.70 7.94
CA PHE A 558 5.16 36.09 8.03
C PHE A 558 6.01 36.44 6.82
N VAL A 559 7.30 36.73 7.02
CA VAL A 559 8.28 36.91 5.95
C VAL A 559 8.61 35.55 5.33
N ILE A 560 8.54 35.43 4.01
CA ILE A 560 8.63 34.13 3.31
C ILE A 560 9.87 33.94 2.43
N ASP A 561 10.49 35.01 1.95
CA ASP A 561 11.69 34.96 1.08
C ASP A 561 12.81 35.91 1.52
N GLY A 562 12.70 36.43 2.76
CA GLY A 562 13.56 37.48 3.30
C GLY A 562 13.03 38.91 3.10
N SER A 563 12.01 39.12 2.26
CA SER A 563 11.44 40.46 2.00
C SER A 563 9.92 40.50 1.86
N GLN A 564 9.34 39.54 1.13
CA GLN A 564 7.90 39.41 0.92
C GLN A 564 7.24 38.79 2.15
N THR A 565 5.99 39.17 2.41
CA THR A 565 5.18 38.56 3.47
C THR A 565 3.98 37.81 2.91
N SER A 566 3.52 36.78 3.64
CA SER A 566 2.26 36.09 3.40
C SER A 566 1.39 36.12 4.66
N TYR A 567 0.08 36.29 4.47
CA TYR A 567 -0.87 36.34 5.57
C TYR A 567 -1.31 34.94 6.02
N PHE A 568 -1.27 34.70 7.33
CA PHE A 568 -1.68 33.46 8.00
C PHE A 568 -2.75 33.78 9.05
N PRO A 569 -4.03 33.46 8.80
CA PRO A 569 -5.13 33.86 9.69
C PRO A 569 -5.24 32.99 10.93
N THR A 570 -5.67 33.57 12.06
CA THR A 570 -6.05 32.83 13.26
C THR A 570 -7.43 32.16 13.12
N GLY A 571 -7.58 31.25 12.15
CA GLY A 571 -8.87 30.63 11.82
C GLY A 571 -9.42 29.64 12.85
N GLY A 572 -8.71 29.25 13.90
CA GLY A 572 -9.18 28.21 14.83
C GLY A 572 -9.38 26.83 14.17
N TYR A 573 -10.08 25.93 14.88
CA TYR A 573 -10.32 24.54 14.44
C TYR A 573 -11.69 24.02 14.94
N LEU A 574 -12.17 22.91 14.38
CA LEU A 574 -13.32 22.16 14.89
C LEU A 574 -12.88 21.13 15.93
N ASP A 575 -13.49 21.16 17.11
CA ASP A 575 -13.16 20.31 18.26
C ASP A 575 -13.41 18.82 17.98
N LYS A 576 -12.46 17.95 18.31
CA LYS A 576 -12.49 16.51 18.04
C LYS A 576 -13.74 15.74 18.51
N GLY A 577 -14.42 16.20 19.56
CA GLY A 577 -15.46 15.43 20.25
C GLY A 577 -16.75 16.21 20.48
N ALA A 578 -16.82 17.47 20.08
CA ALA A 578 -17.99 18.32 20.25
C ALA A 578 -18.26 19.17 19.00
N ASN A 579 -19.53 19.52 18.79
CA ASN A 579 -19.94 20.49 17.77
C ASN A 579 -19.55 21.91 18.25
N LYS A 580 -18.28 22.25 18.06
CA LYS A 580 -17.68 23.44 18.65
C LYS A 580 -16.53 23.93 17.79
N ILE A 581 -16.56 25.22 17.49
CA ILE A 581 -15.45 25.93 16.84
C ILE A 581 -14.59 26.52 17.94
N ALA A 582 -13.31 26.16 17.96
CA ALA A 582 -12.36 26.57 18.98
C ALA A 582 -11.37 27.61 18.44
N TYR A 583 -11.23 28.70 19.19
CA TYR A 583 -10.23 29.75 19.04
C TYR A 583 -10.21 30.47 17.68
N GLN A 584 -11.35 30.53 16.99
CA GLN A 584 -11.48 31.38 15.80
C GLN A 584 -11.15 32.85 16.15
N GLU A 585 -10.37 33.48 15.30
CA GLU A 585 -9.78 34.83 15.44
C GLU A 585 -8.79 34.98 16.63
N TYR A 586 -8.47 33.88 17.33
CA TYR A 586 -7.51 33.86 18.45
C TYR A 586 -6.24 33.05 18.18
N ARG A 587 -6.35 31.92 17.47
CA ARG A 587 -5.24 30.99 17.21
C ARG A 587 -5.32 30.43 15.79
N GLY A 588 -4.17 30.21 15.16
CA GLY A 588 -4.05 29.58 13.86
C GLY A 588 -3.52 28.16 13.96
N TYR A 589 -4.04 27.31 13.09
CA TYR A 589 -3.74 25.89 13.00
C TYR A 589 -3.62 25.53 11.52
N GLN A 590 -2.43 25.16 11.07
CA GLN A 590 -2.20 24.67 9.71
C GLN A 590 -1.71 23.23 9.77
N TRP A 591 -2.51 22.30 9.26
CA TRP A 591 -2.10 20.91 9.20
C TRP A 591 -0.81 20.73 8.39
N THR A 592 0.02 19.80 8.84
CA THR A 592 1.11 19.25 8.03
C THR A 592 0.80 17.80 7.64
N SER A 593 1.53 17.25 6.66
CA SER A 593 1.46 15.83 6.32
C SER A 593 2.13 14.93 7.36
N ASN A 594 2.85 15.49 8.34
CA ASN A 594 3.61 14.68 9.30
C ASN A 594 2.68 14.05 10.35
N PRO A 595 2.75 12.72 10.54
CA PRO A 595 2.12 12.06 11.67
C PRO A 595 2.81 12.48 12.97
N GLY A 596 2.03 12.62 14.04
CA GLY A 596 2.53 12.83 15.40
C GLY A 596 2.36 11.58 16.26
N THR A 597 3.06 11.52 17.39
CA THR A 597 2.99 10.40 18.35
C THR A 597 1.58 10.17 18.89
N THR A 598 0.85 11.25 19.20
CA THR A 598 -0.53 11.19 19.72
C THR A 598 -1.54 11.82 18.76
N GLY A 599 -1.21 12.06 17.48
CA GLY A 599 -2.10 12.75 16.55
C GLY A 599 -1.39 13.06 15.24
N ALA A 600 -1.52 14.30 14.76
CA ALA A 600 -0.74 14.80 13.63
C ALA A 600 -0.12 16.15 13.97
N TYR A 601 1.02 16.45 13.34
CA TYR A 601 1.64 17.76 13.54
C TYR A 601 0.91 18.83 12.75
N TYR A 602 0.94 20.02 13.32
CA TYR A 602 0.41 21.23 12.71
C TYR A 602 1.33 22.40 13.07
N PHE A 603 1.35 23.41 12.21
CA PHE A 603 1.94 24.70 12.52
C PHE A 603 0.94 25.55 13.31
N TYR A 604 1.31 25.84 14.56
CA TYR A 604 0.54 26.63 15.50
C TYR A 604 1.07 28.05 15.60
N TYR A 605 0.16 29.02 15.72
CA TYR A 605 0.51 30.40 16.05
C TYR A 605 -0.62 31.13 16.76
N ASN A 606 -0.25 32.06 17.64
CA ASN A 606 -1.16 32.99 18.29
C ASN A 606 -0.46 34.33 18.57
N ASN A 607 -1.15 35.23 19.26
CA ASN A 607 -0.63 36.56 19.62
C ASN A 607 0.49 36.57 20.68
N ALA A 608 1.09 35.43 21.01
CA ALA A 608 2.15 35.32 22.01
C ALA A 608 3.30 34.39 21.60
N ASN A 609 3.04 33.35 20.80
CA ASN A 609 4.06 32.40 20.35
C ASN A 609 3.59 31.61 19.11
N LEU A 610 4.53 30.85 18.58
CA LEU A 610 4.32 29.84 17.55
C LEU A 610 5.04 28.55 17.96
N ASN A 611 4.52 27.41 17.53
CA ASN A 611 5.14 26.10 17.80
C ASN A 611 4.71 25.04 16.78
N PHE A 612 5.39 23.90 16.84
CA PHE A 612 5.03 22.67 16.14
C PHE A 612 4.65 21.63 17.19
N THR A 613 3.38 21.23 17.20
CA THR A 613 2.89 20.26 18.18
C THR A 613 1.78 19.41 17.59
N GLY A 614 1.31 18.42 18.36
CA GLY A 614 0.30 17.47 17.93
C GLY A 614 -1.12 17.96 18.20
N LEU A 615 -2.00 17.83 17.21
CA LEU A 615 -3.46 17.95 17.38
C LEU A 615 -4.10 16.60 17.08
N ASP A 616 -5.15 16.28 17.82
CA ASP A 616 -5.95 15.07 17.60
C ASP A 616 -6.53 15.09 16.18
N ARG A 617 -6.32 14.01 15.40
CA ARG A 617 -6.69 13.91 13.98
C ARG A 617 -8.19 13.98 13.72
N ALA A 618 -9.00 13.70 14.74
CA ALA A 618 -10.45 13.90 14.71
C ALA A 618 -10.85 15.39 14.76
N SER A 619 -9.96 16.28 15.18
CA SER A 619 -10.16 17.72 14.99
C SER A 619 -10.08 18.08 13.52
N ALA A 620 -10.71 19.18 13.11
CA ALA A 620 -10.57 19.69 11.75
C ALA A 620 -9.89 21.06 11.73
N ALA A 621 -8.81 21.20 10.98
CA ALA A 621 -8.01 22.42 10.86
C ALA A 621 -7.76 22.77 9.38
N SER A 622 -7.19 23.93 9.12
CA SER A 622 -6.92 24.40 7.76
C SER A 622 -5.67 23.75 7.16
N VAL A 623 -5.63 23.67 5.83
CA VAL A 623 -4.49 23.22 5.03
C VAL A 623 -4.04 24.37 4.14
N ARG A 624 -2.73 24.54 3.93
CA ARG A 624 -2.17 25.46 2.92
C ARG A 624 -1.23 24.69 2.00
N CYS A 625 -1.70 24.42 0.79
CA CYS A 625 -1.04 23.49 -0.13
C CYS A 625 0.34 23.98 -0.62
N VAL A 626 1.30 23.06 -0.67
CA VAL A 626 2.64 23.27 -1.23
C VAL A 626 2.72 22.61 -2.61
N LYS A 627 3.45 23.23 -3.53
CA LYS A 627 3.63 22.71 -4.88
C LYS A 627 4.59 21.52 -4.86
N ILE A 628 4.29 20.49 -5.63
CA ILE A 628 5.15 19.33 -5.84
C ILE A 628 6.13 19.70 -6.96
N GLU A 629 7.41 19.43 -6.77
CA GLU A 629 8.48 19.72 -7.74
C GLU A 629 8.72 18.58 -8.74
#